data_AF-A0A5P1FCG1-F1
#
_entry.id   AF-A0A5P1FCG1-F1
#
_cell.length_a   1.000
_cell.length_b   1.000
_cell.length_c   1.000
_cell.angle_alpha   90.00
_cell.angle_beta   90.00
_cell.angle_gamma   90.00
#
_symmetry.space_group_name_H-M   'P 1'
#
loop_
_entity.id
_entity.type
_entity.pdbx_description
1 polymer ?
#
loop_
_entity_poly.entity_id
_entity_poly.type
_entity_poly.pdbx_seq_one_letter_code
_entity_poly.pdbx_strand_id
1 'polypeptide(L)' 'MAAMAFVSGLCAFQLTRNVLMNPDVRINKAHRTMAVLENAEEGEKYSQHSFRKFLSHRRPEVMPALNRLFSDTNNN' A
#
# COMPACT_ATOMS: atom_id res chain seq x y z
N MET A 1 27.85 -20.51 -20.16
CA MET A 1 26.58 -19.82 -19.87
C MET A 1 25.67 -20.61 -18.91
N ALA A 2 25.61 -21.95 -19.00
CA ALA A 2 24.78 -22.77 -18.11
C ALA A 2 25.13 -22.63 -16.60
N ALA A 3 26.42 -22.62 -16.24
CA ALA A 3 26.84 -22.50 -14.83
C ALA A 3 26.41 -21.17 -14.18
N MET A 4 26.46 -20.06 -14.93
CA MET A 4 26.07 -18.74 -14.44
C MET A 4 24.56 -18.63 -14.23
N ALA A 5 23.77 -19.22 -15.13
CA ALA A 5 22.31 -19.29 -14.99
C ALA A 5 21.88 -20.17 -13.80
N PHE A 6 22.61 -21.26 -13.55
CA PHE A 6 22.38 -22.11 -12.38
C PHE A 6 22.65 -21.37 -11.06
N VAL A 7 23.78 -20.67 -10.96
CA VAL A 7 24.16 -19.91 -9.76
C VAL A 7 23.18 -18.76 -9.48
N SER A 8 22.77 -18.02 -10.51
CA SER A 8 21.79 -16.94 -10.32
C SER A 8 20.41 -17.47 -9.93
N GLY A 9 19.98 -18.61 -10.49
CA GLY A 9 18.74 -19.29 -10.10
C GLY A 9 18.77 -19.78 -8.65
N LEU A 10 19.89 -20.35 -8.21
CA LEU A 10 20.07 -20.78 -6.83
C LEU A 10 20.04 -19.60 -5.85
N CYS A 11 20.73 -18.50 -6.17
CA CYS A 11 20.71 -17.30 -5.35
C CYS A 11 19.30 -16.69 -5.25
N ALA A 12 18.58 -16.58 -6.38
CA ALA A 12 17.21 -16.09 -6.40
C ALA A 12 16.25 -16.98 -5.59
N PHE A 13 16.39 -18.31 -5.69
CA PHE A 13 15.57 -19.25 -4.92
C PHE A 13 15.87 -19.17 -3.42
N GLN A 14 17.14 -19.06 -3.04
CA GLN A 14 17.55 -18.88 -1.65
C GLN A 14 17.01 -17.57 -1.07
N LEU A 15 17.12 -16.46 -1.81
CA LEU A 15 16.57 -15.18 -1.40
C LEU A 15 15.05 -15.22 -1.28
N THR A 16 14.36 -15.82 -2.25
CA THR A 16 12.90 -15.99 -2.23
C THR A 16 12.46 -16.78 -1.00
N ARG A 17 13.16 -17.87 -0.66
CA ARG A 17 12.89 -18.65 0.55
C ARG A 17 13.15 -17.84 1.82
N ASN A 18 14.25 -17.09 1.88
CA ASN A 18 14.61 -16.23 3.00
C ASN A 18 13.51 -15.19 3.29
N VAL A 19 13.00 -14.54 2.24
CA VAL A 19 11.94 -13.52 2.34
C VAL A 19 10.58 -14.12 2.71
N LEU A 20 10.28 -15.36 2.31
CA LEU A 20 9.00 -16.00 2.63
C LEU A 20 8.98 -16.69 4.00
N MET A 21 10.09 -17.29 4.42
CA MET A 21 10.15 -18.17 5.59
C MET A 21 10.83 -17.56 6.81
N ASN A 22 11.58 -16.46 6.68
CA ASN A 22 12.13 -15.80 7.86
C ASN A 22 11.02 -15.12 8.66
N PRO A 23 10.96 -15.34 9.99
CA PRO A 23 10.00 -14.68 10.85
C PRO A 23 10.21 -13.16 10.93
N ASP A 24 11.46 -12.68 10.78
CA ASP A 24 11.83 -11.25 10.89
C ASP A 24 11.61 -10.42 9.61
N VAL A 25 11.52 -11.06 8.43
CA VAL A 25 11.32 -10.40 7.12
C VAL A 25 10.16 -11.08 6.39
N ARG A 26 9.11 -11.46 7.11
CA ARG A 26 7.98 -12.16 6.50
C ARG A 26 7.10 -11.17 5.77
N ILE A 27 6.87 -11.38 4.46
CA ILE A 27 5.84 -10.67 3.66
C ILE A 27 4.41 -10.89 4.24
N ASN A 28 4.27 -11.71 5.27
CA ASN A 28 3.00 -11.92 5.94
C ASN A 28 2.58 -10.67 6.74
N LYS A 29 1.63 -9.91 6.19
CA LYS A 29 0.91 -8.81 6.85
C LYS A 29 0.02 -9.28 8.02
N ALA A 30 0.14 -10.51 8.51
CA ALA A 30 -0.58 -10.98 9.70
C ALA A 30 -0.34 -10.09 10.91
N HIS A 31 0.84 -9.48 11.03
CA HIS A 31 1.14 -8.54 12.12
C HIS A 31 0.52 -7.14 11.92
N ARG A 32 -0.08 -6.85 10.77
CA ARG A 32 -0.67 -5.52 10.46
C ARG A 32 -2.00 -5.28 11.19
N THR A 33 -2.63 -6.32 11.72
CA THR A 33 -3.83 -6.24 12.60
C THR A 33 -3.49 -6.35 14.08
N MET A 34 -2.26 -6.75 14.41
CA MET A 34 -1.80 -6.80 15.79
C MET A 34 -1.22 -5.44 16.14
N ALA A 35 -1.93 -4.68 16.98
CA ALA A 35 -1.45 -3.42 17.50
C ALA A 35 -0.20 -3.65 18.35
N VAL A 36 0.98 -3.60 17.72
CA VAL A 36 2.25 -3.55 18.44
C VAL A 36 2.40 -2.13 18.96
N LEU A 37 2.29 -1.96 20.27
CA LEU A 37 2.31 -0.65 20.94
C LEU A 37 3.59 0.16 20.65
N GLU A 38 4.69 -0.50 20.28
CA GLU A 38 5.97 0.15 19.93
C GLU A 38 6.09 0.59 18.46
N ASN A 39 5.11 0.29 17.59
CA ASN A 39 5.11 0.66 16.17
C ASN A 39 4.03 1.72 15.84
N ALA A 40 3.78 2.65 16.76
CA ALA A 40 2.81 3.73 16.56
C ALA A 40 3.18 4.62 15.37
N GLU A 41 4.47 4.93 15.19
CA GLU A 41 4.95 5.78 14.09
C GLU A 41 4.76 5.12 12.70
N GLU A 42 5.00 3.81 12.59
CA GLU A 42 4.77 3.06 11.35
C GLU A 42 3.27 2.91 11.04
N GLY A 43 2.45 2.69 12.08
CA GLY A 43 0.98 2.66 11.96
C GLY A 43 0.40 3.99 11.48
N GLU A 44 0.92 5.12 11.96
CA GLU A 44 0.55 6.45 11.49
C GLU A 44 0.92 6.65 10.01
N LYS A 45 2.11 6.21 9.62
CA LYS A 45 2.59 6.30 8.23
C LYS A 45 1.74 5.48 7.24
N TYR A 46 1.24 4.30 7.65
CA TYR A 46 0.29 3.51 6.84
C TYR A 46 -1.13 4.10 6.84
N SER A 47 -1.57 4.71 7.94
CA SER A 47 -2.86 5.40 8.03
C SER A 47 -2.90 6.63 7.11
N GLN A 48 -1.78 7.36 7.03
CA GLN A 48 -1.61 8.58 6.22
C GLN A 48 -1.20 8.30 4.76
N HIS A 49 -1.63 7.19 4.16
CA HIS A 49 -1.33 6.91 2.74
C HIS A 49 -1.68 8.12 1.85
N SER A 50 -0.74 8.56 1.00
CA SER A 50 -0.86 9.81 0.23
C SER A 50 -2.15 9.94 -0.57
N PHE A 51 -2.66 8.83 -1.11
CA PHE A 51 -3.95 8.78 -1.80
C PHE A 51 -5.14 9.10 -0.89
N ARG A 52 -5.11 8.63 0.36
CA ARG A 52 -6.17 8.86 1.35
C ARG A 52 -6.14 10.31 1.83
N LYS A 53 -4.95 10.89 2.03
CA LYS A 53 -4.77 12.33 2.31
C LYS A 53 -5.18 13.21 1.13
N PHE A 54 -4.96 12.76 -0.09
CA PHE A 54 -5.42 13.47 -1.29
C PHE A 54 -6.95 13.51 -1.38
N LEU A 55 -7.61 12.37 -1.10
CA LEU A 55 -9.07 12.29 -1.09
C LEU A 55 -9.70 13.02 0.10
N SER A 56 -9.05 13.08 1.26
CA SER A 56 -9.62 13.71 2.46
C SER A 56 -9.87 15.22 2.34
N HIS A 57 -9.13 15.91 1.46
CA HIS A 57 -9.32 17.35 1.21
C HIS A 57 -10.37 17.64 0.13
N ARG A 58 -10.90 16.61 -0.53
CA ARG A 58 -11.96 16.77 -1.53
C ARG A 58 -13.32 16.54 -0.89
N ARG A 59 -14.32 17.31 -1.34
CA ARG A 59 -15.72 17.06 -0.97
C ARG A 59 -16.11 15.67 -1.48
N PRO A 60 -16.78 14.84 -0.65
CA PRO A 60 -17.22 13.51 -1.08
C PRO A 60 -18.37 13.67 -2.07
N GLU A 61 -18.03 13.80 -3.35
CA GLU A 61 -19.00 13.89 -4.45
C GLU A 61 -18.94 12.58 -5.25
N VAL A 62 -20.09 11.90 -5.33
CA VAL A 62 -20.20 10.63 -6.09
C VAL A 62 -20.00 10.88 -7.59
N MET A 63 -20.47 12.04 -8.10
CA MET A 63 -20.32 12.44 -9.50
C MET A 63 -20.13 13.97 -9.62
N PRO A 64 -18.87 14.47 -9.56
CA PRO A 64 -18.60 15.91 -9.52
C PRO A 64 -19.05 16.65 -10.78
N ALA A 65 -19.03 15.99 -11.95
CA ALA A 65 -19.48 16.60 -13.20
C ALA A 65 -20.99 16.87 -13.23
N LEU A 66 -21.81 15.93 -12.75
CA LEU A 66 -23.26 16.11 -12.66
C LEU A 66 -23.63 17.10 -11.56
N ASN A 67 -22.96 17.04 -10.40
CA ASN A 67 -23.23 17.95 -9.30
C ASN A 67 -23.00 19.42 -9.70
N ARG A 68 -21.94 19.69 -10.47
CA ARG A 68 -21.67 21.03 -11.04
C ARG A 68 -22.70 21.44 -12.08
N LEU A 69 -23.08 20.54 -13.00
CA LEU A 69 -24.10 20.83 -14.02
C LEU A 69 -25.44 21.29 -13.41
N PHE A 70 -25.93 20.59 -12.38
CA PHE A 70 -27.18 20.94 -11.71
C PHE A 70 -27.06 22.17 -10.80
N SER A 71 -25.92 22.38 -10.14
CA SER A 71 -25.71 23.53 -9.25
C SER A 71 -25.49 24.85 -9.99
N ASP A 72 -24.81 24.82 -11.14
CA ASP A 72 -24.50 26.02 -11.93
C ASP A 72 -25.73 26.52 -12.72
N THR A 73 -26.66 25.62 -13.08
CA THR A 73 -27.88 25.95 -13.85
C THR A 73 -28.94 26.68 -13.00
N ASN A 74 -28.91 26.54 -11.67
CA ASN A 74 -29.89 27.18 -10.77
C ASN A 74 -29.53 28.63 -10.36
N ASN A 75 -28.32 29.11 -10.69
CA ASN A 75 -27.81 30.43 -10.26
C ASN A 75 -27.74 31.48 -11.39
N ASN A 76 -28.36 31.24 -12.55
CA ASN A 76 -28.53 32.21 -13.64
C ASN A 76 -30.01 32.42 -13.99
#